data_AF-A0A3Q9RP30-F1
#
_entry.id   AF-A0A3Q9RP30-F1
#
_cell.length_a   1.000
_cell.length_b   1.000
_cell.length_c   1.000
_cell.angle_alpha   90.00
_cell.angle_beta   90.00
_cell.angle_gamma   90.00
#
_symmetry.space_group_name_H-M   'P 1'
#
loop_
_entity.id
_entity.type
_entity.pdbx_description
1 polymer ?
#
loop_
_entity_poly.entity_id
_entity_poly.type
_entity_poly.pdbx_seq_one_letter_code
_entity_poly.pdbx_strand_id
1 'polypeptide(L)'
;MGFKLPASFYEKQKELYEKKYISIGEKEIHVSELEDRSVTPEMRATMRMNSYAQDDLPPKLTDETLINTVKHYLSHCSKPSFPCSTYDEAIIHKYVPELIKRLGEK
;
A
#
# COMPACT_ATOMS: atom_id res chain seq x y z
N MET A 1 30.31 18.26 5.05
CA MET A 1 29.94 17.55 3.80
C MET A 1 28.78 16.63 4.11
N GLY A 2 27.65 16.79 3.43
CA GLY A 2 26.50 15.89 3.61
C GLY A 2 26.79 14.53 2.98
N PHE A 3 26.45 13.46 3.70
CA PHE A 3 26.49 12.10 3.18
C PHE A 3 25.61 12.01 1.92
N LYS A 4 26.22 11.68 0.77
CA LYS A 4 25.51 11.41 -0.48
C LYS A 4 25.51 9.91 -0.73
N LEU A 5 24.34 9.36 -1.04
CA LEU A 5 24.19 7.97 -1.41
C LEU A 5 24.82 7.71 -2.79
N PRO A 6 25.31 6.49 -3.06
CA PRO A 6 25.87 6.13 -4.36
C PRO A 6 24.79 6.19 -5.47
N ALA A 7 25.20 6.53 -6.70
CA ALA A 7 24.29 6.64 -7.85
C ALA A 7 23.46 5.36 -8.10
N SER A 8 24.08 4.20 -7.88
CA SER A 8 23.45 2.87 -7.99
C SER A 8 22.27 2.67 -7.03
N PHE A 9 22.22 3.40 -5.91
CA PHE A 9 21.07 3.37 -5.00
C PHE A 9 19.85 4.05 -5.64
N TYR A 10 20.05 5.19 -6.31
CA TYR A 10 18.98 5.93 -6.97
C TYR A 10 18.45 5.19 -8.20
N GLU A 11 19.33 4.53 -8.96
CA GLU A 11 18.92 3.69 -10.09
C GLU A 11 18.02 2.53 -9.63
N LYS A 12 18.42 1.82 -8.57
CA LYS A 12 17.60 0.74 -7.98
C LYS A 12 16.25 1.24 -7.47
N GLN A 13 16.21 2.42 -6.83
CA GLN A 13 14.96 3.04 -6.40
C GLN A 13 14.03 3.33 -7.58
N LYS A 14 14.58 3.83 -8.68
CA LYS A 14 13.82 4.09 -9.90
C LYS A 14 13.29 2.81 -10.53
N GLU A 15 14.11 1.76 -10.64
CA GLU A 15 13.67 0.45 -11.13
C GLU A 15 12.57 -0.17 -10.27
N LEU A 16 12.65 -0.02 -8.94
CA LEU A 16 11.62 -0.51 -8.03
C LEU A 16 10.33 0.31 -8.15
N TYR A 17 10.45 1.62 -8.38
CA TYR A 17 9.30 2.49 -8.63
C TYR A 17 8.58 2.09 -9.90
N GLU A 18 9.30 1.94 -11.02
CA GLU A 18 8.72 1.56 -12.32
C GLU A 18 7.98 0.22 -12.27
N LYS A 19 8.33 -0.67 -11.35
CA LYS A 19 7.66 -1.96 -11.17
C LYS A 19 6.31 -1.88 -10.45
N LYS A 20 5.80 -0.71 -10.05
CA LYS A 20 4.58 -0.61 -9.22
C LYS A 20 3.29 -0.59 -10.05
N TYR A 21 2.84 -1.78 -10.43
CA TYR A 21 1.66 -1.97 -11.27
C TYR A 21 0.45 -2.52 -10.51
N ILE A 22 -0.73 -2.04 -10.92
CA ILE A 22 -2.04 -2.47 -10.45
C ILE A 22 -2.86 -2.85 -11.68
N SER A 23 -3.42 -4.05 -11.66
CA SER A 23 -4.37 -4.56 -12.63
C SER A 23 -5.79 -4.35 -12.11
N ILE A 24 -6.63 -3.67 -12.90
CA ILE A 24 -8.06 -3.47 -12.68
C ILE A 24 -8.79 -4.07 -13.89
N GLY A 25 -9.29 -5.30 -13.74
CA GLY A 25 -9.86 -6.04 -14.86
C GLY A 25 -8.81 -6.33 -15.94
N GLU A 26 -9.03 -5.86 -17.16
CA GLU A 26 -8.11 -6.03 -18.30
C GLU A 26 -7.07 -4.90 -18.43
N LYS A 27 -7.15 -3.86 -17.59
CA LYS A 27 -6.24 -2.72 -17.64
C LYS A 27 -5.15 -2.86 -16.58
N GLU A 28 -3.91 -2.62 -16.98
CA GLU A 28 -2.77 -2.45 -16.08
C GLU A 28 -2.42 -0.97 -16.02
N ILE A 29 -2.37 -0.41 -14.81
CA ILE A 29 -2.02 0.98 -14.55
C ILE A 29 -0.92 1.05 -13.50
N HIS A 30 -0.14 2.12 -13.52
CA HIS A 30 0.83 2.37 -12.48
C HIS A 30 0.14 2.94 -11.22
N VAL A 31 0.62 2.59 -10.02
CA VAL A 31 0.00 3.05 -8.75
C VAL A 31 -0.09 4.57 -8.62
N SER A 32 0.83 5.29 -9.25
CA SER A 32 0.85 6.76 -9.25
C SER A 32 -0.28 7.39 -10.07
N GLU A 33 -0.89 6.64 -10.99
CA GLU A 33 -2.02 7.13 -11.80
C GLU A 33 -3.33 7.16 -11.00
N LEU A 34 -3.39 6.48 -9.86
CA LEU A 34 -4.53 6.57 -8.96
C LEU A 34 -4.53 7.90 -8.21
N GLU A 35 -5.68 8.56 -8.17
CA GLU A 35 -5.87 9.72 -7.31
C GLU A 35 -5.95 9.31 -5.83
N ASP A 36 -5.54 10.21 -4.94
CA ASP A 36 -5.68 9.99 -3.50
C ASP A 36 -7.16 9.87 -3.13
N ARG A 37 -7.49 8.93 -2.24
CA ARG A 37 -8.87 8.63 -1.80
C ARG A 37 -9.86 8.29 -2.92
N SER A 38 -9.41 7.74 -4.03
CA SER A 38 -10.28 7.35 -5.16
C SER A 38 -10.73 5.88 -5.12
N VAL A 39 -10.01 5.01 -4.41
CA VAL A 39 -10.24 3.56 -4.46
C VAL A 39 -11.36 3.17 -3.49
N THR A 40 -12.51 2.81 -4.06
CA THR A 40 -13.70 2.31 -3.33
C THR A 40 -13.57 0.82 -2.98
N PRO A 41 -14.42 0.27 -2.09
CA PRO A 41 -14.36 -1.14 -1.72
C PRO A 41 -14.60 -2.07 -2.91
N GLU A 42 -15.48 -1.68 -3.83
CA GLU A 42 -15.81 -2.45 -5.05
C GLU A 42 -14.62 -2.50 -6.01
N MET A 43 -13.94 -1.36 -6.21
CA MET A 43 -12.70 -1.30 -6.99
C MET A 43 -11.60 -2.13 -6.33
N ARG A 44 -11.46 -2.03 -5.02
CA ARG A 44 -10.43 -2.76 -4.27
C ARG A 44 -10.57 -4.28 -4.35
N ALA A 45 -11.81 -4.79 -4.46
CA ALA A 45 -12.09 -6.23 -4.57
C ALA A 45 -11.69 -6.82 -5.93
N THR A 46 -11.73 -6.01 -7.00
CA THR A 46 -11.38 -6.42 -8.36
C THR A 46 -9.91 -6.14 -8.71
N MET A 47 -9.25 -5.30 -7.93
CA MET A 47 -7.85 -4.96 -8.06
C MET A 47 -6.91 -6.14 -7.74
N ARG A 48 -5.97 -6.39 -8.64
CA ARG A 48 -4.77 -7.19 -8.39
C ARG A 48 -3.56 -6.29 -8.45
N MET A 49 -2.58 -6.51 -7.60
CA MET A 49 -1.36 -5.70 -7.57
C MET A 49 -0.19 -6.56 -7.16
N ASN A 50 1.01 -6.14 -7.55
CA ASN A 50 2.22 -6.75 -7.03
C ASN A 50 2.57 -6.17 -5.64
N SER A 51 3.50 -6.83 -4.96
CA SER A 51 3.95 -6.45 -3.62
C SER A 51 4.51 -5.04 -3.55
N TYR A 52 5.11 -4.53 -4.64
CA TYR A 52 5.69 -3.19 -4.68
C TYR A 52 4.62 -2.10 -4.72
N ALA A 53 3.53 -2.30 -5.46
CA ALA A 53 2.41 -1.37 -5.55
C ALA A 53 1.54 -1.37 -4.29
N GLN A 54 1.50 -2.48 -3.56
CA GLN A 54 0.74 -2.62 -2.33
C GLN A 54 1.18 -1.63 -1.24
N ASP A 55 2.45 -1.23 -1.25
CA ASP A 55 3.03 -0.31 -0.25
C ASP A 55 2.55 1.12 -0.42
N ASP A 56 2.27 1.55 -1.65
CA ASP A 56 1.80 2.90 -1.97
C ASP A 56 0.27 3.00 -2.07
N LEU A 57 -0.44 1.90 -1.85
CA LEU A 57 -1.89 1.86 -1.92
C LEU A 57 -2.62 2.64 -0.81
N PRO A 58 -2.19 2.62 0.47
CA PRO A 58 -2.94 3.26 1.57
C PRO A 58 -3.46 4.69 1.30
N PRO A 59 -2.66 5.64 0.76
CA PRO A 59 -3.15 6.99 0.45
C PRO A 59 -4.24 7.02 -0.63
N LYS A 60 -4.26 6.04 -1.54
CA LYS A 60 -5.23 5.93 -2.63
C LYS A 60 -6.60 5.41 -2.18
N LEU A 61 -6.67 4.76 -1.01
CA LEU A 61 -7.90 4.19 -0.47
C LEU A 61 -8.83 5.27 0.07
N THR A 62 -10.14 5.16 -0.19
CA THR A 62 -11.15 5.91 0.57
C THR A 62 -11.12 5.51 2.04
N ASP A 63 -11.68 6.34 2.92
CA ASP A 63 -11.70 6.05 4.37
C ASP A 63 -12.39 4.71 4.68
N GLU A 64 -13.51 4.43 4.01
CA GLU A 64 -14.23 3.17 4.14
C GLU A 64 -13.40 1.97 3.70
N THR A 65 -12.74 2.07 2.54
CA THR A 65 -11.87 1.00 2.02
C THR A 65 -10.67 0.77 2.93
N LEU A 66 -10.09 1.84 3.46
CA LEU A 66 -8.96 1.79 4.39
C LEU A 66 -9.36 1.04 5.67
N ILE A 67 -10.49 1.40 6.29
CA ILE A 67 -11.00 0.74 7.50
C ILE A 67 -11.33 -0.73 7.23
N ASN A 68 -12.00 -1.03 6.11
CA ASN A 68 -12.33 -2.41 5.74
C ASN A 68 -11.08 -3.26 5.54
N THR A 69 -10.05 -2.71 4.90
CA THR A 69 -8.77 -3.38 4.69
C THR A 69 -8.07 -3.67 6.01
N VAL A 70 -8.02 -2.69 6.93
CA VAL A 70 -7.42 -2.86 8.25
C VAL A 70 -8.17 -3.90 9.08
N LYS A 71 -9.51 -3.87 9.10
CA LYS A 71 -10.33 -4.90 9.77
C LYS A 71 -10.06 -6.30 9.20
N HIS A 72 -9.97 -6.41 7.87
CA HIS A 72 -9.62 -7.66 7.22
C HIS A 72 -8.25 -8.16 7.70
N TYR A 73 -7.22 -7.31 7.69
CA TYR A 73 -5.87 -7.69 8.09
C TYR A 73 -5.81 -8.06 9.58
N LEU A 74 -6.50 -7.32 10.45
CA LEU A 74 -6.59 -7.62 11.88
C LEU A 74 -7.21 -8.99 12.14
N SER A 75 -8.20 -9.40 11.36
CA SER A 75 -8.80 -10.75 11.48
C SER A 75 -7.86 -11.88 11.04
N HIS A 76 -6.79 -11.56 10.31
CA HIS A 76 -5.74 -12.50 9.92
C HIS A 76 -4.56 -12.48 10.88
N CYS A 77 -4.33 -11.37 11.61
CA CYS A 77 -3.32 -11.29 12.67
C CYS A 77 -3.64 -12.19 13.88
N SER A 78 -4.92 -12.43 14.18
CA SER A 78 -5.34 -13.23 15.33
C SER A 78 -5.16 -14.74 15.13
N LYS A 79 -4.81 -15.19 13.91
CA LYS A 79 -4.56 -16.60 13.60
C LYS A 79 -3.06 -16.85 13.61
N PRO A 80 -2.50 -17.55 14.62
CA PRO A 80 -1.08 -17.87 14.64
C PRO A 80 -0.76 -18.84 13.50
N SER A 81 -0.19 -18.30 12.42
CA SER A 81 0.30 -19.04 11.25
C SER A 81 1.81 -18.92 11.23
N PHE A 82 2.50 -20.02 11.52
CA PHE A 82 3.96 -20.09 11.47
C PHE A 82 4.41 -20.38 10.03
N PRO A 83 5.40 -19.68 9.45
CA PRO A 83 5.95 -18.36 9.76
C PRO A 83 5.40 -17.31 8.78
N CYS A 84 4.86 -16.17 9.23
CA CYS A 84 4.89 -14.89 8.48
C CYS A 84 4.03 -13.83 9.17
N SER A 85 4.68 -13.04 10.02
CA SER A 85 4.23 -11.72 10.44
C SER A 85 4.21 -10.75 9.25
N THR A 86 3.27 -10.89 8.31
CA THR A 86 3.16 -9.97 7.16
C THR A 86 1.96 -9.03 7.26
N TYR A 87 0.87 -9.46 7.90
CA TYR A 87 -0.35 -8.66 8.05
C TYR A 87 -0.24 -7.63 9.18
N ASP A 88 0.36 -8.03 10.30
CA ASP A 88 0.72 -7.19 11.45
C ASP A 88 1.73 -6.11 11.05
N GLU A 89 2.81 -6.47 10.35
CA GLU A 89 3.78 -5.51 9.83
C GLU A 89 3.13 -4.51 8.85
N ALA A 90 2.26 -4.99 7.95
CA ALA A 90 1.55 -4.11 7.04
C ALA A 90 0.64 -3.13 7.79
N ILE A 91 -0.09 -3.59 8.82
CA ILE A 91 -0.91 -2.70 9.66
C ILE A 91 -0.03 -1.64 10.33
N ILE A 92 1.02 -2.06 11.03
CA ILE A 92 1.86 -1.17 11.84
C ILE A 92 2.60 -0.14 10.98
N HIS A 93 3.19 -0.57 9.87
CA HIS A 93 4.09 0.29 9.08
C HIS A 93 3.41 1.04 7.93
N LYS A 94 2.22 0.60 7.48
CA LYS A 94 1.60 1.16 6.27
C LYS A 94 0.22 1.75 6.54
N TYR A 95 -0.66 0.99 7.18
CA TYR A 95 -2.05 1.42 7.38
C TYR A 95 -2.24 2.33 8.60
N VAL A 96 -1.59 2.05 9.73
CA VAL A 96 -1.69 2.88 10.94
C VAL A 96 -1.17 4.31 10.72
N PRO A 97 0.00 4.54 10.09
CA PRO A 97 0.47 5.90 9.81
C PRO A 97 -0.53 6.69 8.96
N GLU A 98 -1.12 6.06 7.95
CA GLU A 98 -2.13 6.69 7.09
C GLU A 98 -3.42 7.01 7.88
N LEU A 99 -3.87 6.11 8.75
CA LEU A 99 -5.01 6.37 9.65
C LEU A 99 -4.74 7.56 10.58
N ILE A 100 -3.56 7.61 11.21
CA ILE A 100 -3.16 8.70 12.10
C ILE A 100 -3.09 10.02 11.32
N LYS A 101 -2.49 10.01 10.13
CA LYS A 101 -2.40 11.18 9.26
C LYS A 101 -3.79 11.76 8.97
N ARG A 102 -4.75 10.92 8.57
CA ARG A 102 -6.13 11.34 8.29
C ARG A 102 -6.88 11.83 9.53
N LEU A 103 -6.59 11.27 10.70
CA LEU A 103 -7.15 11.75 11.96
C LEU A 103 -6.61 13.14 12.32
N GLY A 104 -5.34 13.43 12.01
CA GLY A 104 -4.73 14.74 12.25
C GLY A 104 -5.10 15.84 11.24
N GLU A 105 -5.74 15.48 10.13
CA GLU A 105 -6.28 16.42 9.12
C GLU A 105 -7.69 16.94 9.49
N LYS A 106 -8.32 16.38 10.52
CA LYS A 106 -9.62 16.82 11.07
C LYS A 106 -9.43 17.77 12.24
#